data_AF-A0A958YJS1-F1
#
_entry.id   AF-A0A958YJS1-F1
#
_cell.length_a   1.000
_cell.length_b   1.000
_cell.length_c   1.000
_cell.angle_alpha   90.00
_cell.angle_beta   90.00
_cell.angle_gamma   90.00
#
_symmetry.space_group_name_H-M   'P 1'
#
loop_
_entity.id
_entity.type
_entity.pdbx_description
1 polymer ?
#
loop_
_entity_poly.entity_id
_entity_poly.type
_entity_poly.pdbx_seq_one_letter_code
_entity_poly.pdbx_strand_id
1 'polypeptide(L)'
;MAHPHNEHGSEFRDRIDDLIDLEVHFKEQLSKQWVDVNDRLPEDGTDKSIYCLVVSKYDGIVVRPYNQYHKCWDDEDGDDHYCEPTDGKITHWMPLPEPPENNNNKSPKTT
;
A
#
# COMPACT_ATOMS: atom_id res chain seq x y z
N MET A 1 6.11 -2.04 -59.25
CA MET A 1 6.95 -2.55 -58.14
C MET A 1 6.24 -2.16 -56.86
N ALA A 2 5.65 -3.11 -56.14
CA ALA A 2 4.96 -2.86 -54.87
C ALA A 2 5.95 -3.14 -53.73
N HIS A 3 6.17 -2.14 -52.87
CA HIS A 3 6.98 -2.30 -51.66
C HIS A 3 6.19 -3.10 -50.60
N PRO A 4 6.81 -4.05 -49.89
CA PRO A 4 6.13 -4.77 -48.83
C PRO A 4 5.88 -3.82 -47.65
N HIS A 5 4.62 -3.78 -47.21
CA HIS A 5 4.18 -3.06 -46.03
C HIS A 5 4.85 -3.68 -44.80
N ASN A 6 5.60 -2.87 -44.06
CA ASN A 6 6.33 -3.30 -42.87
C ASN A 6 5.38 -3.37 -41.67
N GLU A 7 4.59 -4.44 -41.58
CA GLU A 7 3.58 -4.65 -40.52
C GLU A 7 4.18 -4.91 -39.14
N HIS A 8 5.46 -5.34 -39.06
CA HIS A 8 6.14 -5.66 -37.79
C HIS A 8 6.44 -4.44 -36.91
N GLY A 9 6.44 -3.22 -37.46
CA GLY A 9 6.73 -2.01 -36.70
C GLY A 9 5.53 -1.48 -35.88
N SER A 10 4.31 -1.92 -36.20
CA SER A 10 3.08 -1.50 -35.50
C SER A 10 2.92 -2.26 -34.20
N GLU A 11 3.00 -3.60 -34.25
CA GLU A 11 2.77 -4.48 -33.10
C GLU A 11 3.76 -4.22 -31.94
N PHE A 12 5.00 -3.82 -32.27
CA PHE A 12 6.00 -3.48 -31.25
C PHE A 12 5.70 -2.14 -30.55
N ARG A 13 5.08 -1.19 -31.24
CA ARG A 13 4.68 0.10 -30.66
C ARG A 13 3.44 -0.07 -29.78
N ASP A 14 2.46 -0.84 -30.26
CA ASP A 14 1.24 -1.15 -29.51
C ASP A 14 1.57 -1.83 -28.18
N ARG A 15 2.55 -2.76 -28.17
CA ARG A 15 3.06 -3.38 -26.94
C ARG A 15 3.78 -2.43 -25.98
N ILE A 16 4.44 -1.39 -26.49
CA ILE A 16 5.09 -0.39 -25.64
C ILE A 16 4.04 0.50 -24.99
N ASP A 17 3.01 0.89 -25.75
CA ASP A 17 1.91 1.71 -25.23
C ASP A 17 1.13 0.95 -24.14
N ASP A 18 0.86 -0.36 -24.33
CA ASP A 18 0.26 -1.23 -23.30
C ASP A 18 1.11 -1.30 -22.01
N LEU A 19 2.44 -1.36 -22.14
CA LEU A 19 3.35 -1.40 -20.99
C LEU A 19 3.39 -0.05 -20.24
N ILE A 20 3.29 1.05 -20.97
CA ILE A 20 3.21 2.40 -20.39
C ILE A 20 1.90 2.55 -19.62
N ASP A 21 0.78 2.13 -20.20
CA ASP A 21 -0.54 2.17 -19.55
C ASP A 21 -0.58 1.29 -18.29
N LEU A 22 0.07 0.12 -18.33
CA LEU A 22 0.20 -0.75 -17.16
C LEU A 22 1.00 -0.08 -16.03
N GLU A 23 2.13 0.56 -16.36
CA GLU A 23 2.96 1.28 -15.39
C GLU A 23 2.22 2.48 -14.78
N VAL A 24 1.47 3.23 -15.59
CA VAL A 24 0.63 4.34 -15.13
C VAL A 24 -0.47 3.82 -14.20
N HIS A 25 -1.16 2.74 -14.58
CA HIS A 25 -2.20 2.14 -13.76
C HIS A 25 -1.69 1.63 -12.41
N PHE A 26 -0.52 0.96 -12.39
CA PHE A 26 0.12 0.50 -11.16
C PHE A 26 0.50 1.67 -10.24
N LYS A 27 1.06 2.74 -10.79
CA LYS A 27 1.38 3.95 -10.01
C LYS A 27 0.13 4.59 -9.43
N GLU A 28 -0.95 4.67 -10.20
CA GLU A 28 -2.23 5.18 -9.71
C GLU A 28 -2.82 4.30 -8.59
N GLN A 29 -2.77 2.97 -8.74
CA GLN A 29 -3.21 2.03 -7.70
C GLN A 29 -2.41 2.20 -6.40
N LEU A 30 -1.07 2.30 -6.49
CA LEU A 30 -0.20 2.51 -5.33
C LEU A 30 -0.42 3.89 -4.68
N SER A 31 -0.71 4.91 -5.49
CA SER A 31 -1.02 6.25 -4.98
C SER A 31 -2.34 6.33 -4.21
N LYS A 32 -3.29 5.43 -4.49
CA LYS A 32 -4.64 5.42 -3.89
C LYS A 32 -4.71 4.76 -2.51
N GLN A 33 -3.63 4.14 -2.02
CA GLN A 33 -3.64 3.44 -0.73
C GLN A 33 -3.36 4.34 0.47
N TRP A 34 -2.64 5.45 0.29
CA TRP A 34 -2.32 6.36 1.38
C TRP A 34 -3.50 7.26 1.71
N VAL A 35 -3.84 7.30 2.99
CA VAL A 35 -4.98 8.03 3.55
C VAL A 35 -4.44 9.14 4.43
N ASP A 36 -4.84 10.38 4.16
CA ASP A 36 -4.50 11.52 5.03
C ASP A 36 -5.17 11.32 6.41
N VAL A 37 -4.42 11.51 7.50
CA VAL A 37 -4.95 11.36 8.87
C VAL A 37 -6.09 12.32 9.19
N ASN A 38 -6.21 13.43 8.45
CA ASN A 38 -7.30 14.40 8.60
C ASN A 38 -8.57 14.00 7.83
N ASP A 39 -8.48 13.07 6.87
CA ASP A 39 -9.64 12.52 6.17
C ASP A 39 -10.29 11.42 7.02
N ARG A 40 -9.49 10.43 7.42
CA ARG A 40 -9.93 9.38 8.35
C ARG A 40 -8.76 8.70 9.04
N LEU A 41 -9.04 8.10 10.19
CA LEU A 41 -8.10 7.31 10.97
C LEU A 41 -8.36 5.80 10.76
N PRO A 42 -7.43 4.91 11.15
CA PRO A 42 -7.66 3.47 11.11
C PRO A 42 -8.81 3.05 12.02
N GLU A 43 -9.67 2.16 11.50
CA GLU A 43 -10.81 1.60 12.23
C GLU A 43 -11.08 0.18 11.73
N ASP A 44 -11.34 -0.76 12.66
CA ASP A 44 -11.69 -2.15 12.36
C ASP A 44 -12.95 -2.63 13.12
N GLY A 45 -13.64 -1.71 13.80
CA GLY A 45 -14.80 -2.02 14.63
C GLY A 45 -14.47 -2.70 15.96
N THR A 46 -13.19 -2.72 16.36
CA THR A 46 -12.72 -3.24 17.64
C THR A 46 -11.96 -2.17 18.43
N ASP A 47 -11.80 -2.35 19.74
CA ASP A 47 -11.02 -1.42 20.59
C ASP A 47 -9.50 -1.74 20.58
N LYS A 48 -9.01 -2.47 19.57
CA LYS A 48 -7.61 -2.91 19.50
C LYS A 48 -6.73 -1.97 18.70
N SER A 49 -5.43 -2.03 18.95
CA SER A 49 -4.43 -1.34 18.15
C SER A 49 -4.33 -1.94 16.74
N ILE A 50 -4.36 -1.07 15.72
CA ILE A 50 -4.22 -1.46 14.31
C ILE A 50 -2.83 -1.07 13.83
N TYR A 51 -2.02 -2.06 13.44
CA TYR A 51 -0.73 -1.81 12.82
C TYR A 51 -0.91 -1.32 11.38
N CYS A 52 -0.31 -0.17 11.09
CA CYS A 52 -0.38 0.50 9.79
C CYS A 52 1.03 0.83 9.31
N LEU A 53 1.18 0.96 7.98
CA LEU A 53 2.28 1.75 7.43
C LEU A 53 1.90 3.23 7.57
N VAL A 54 2.83 4.06 8.05
CA VAL A 54 2.61 5.48 8.28
C VAL A 54 3.73 6.32 7.67
N VAL A 55 3.39 7.54 7.25
CA VAL A 55 4.35 8.57 6.83
C VAL A 55 4.62 9.49 8.02
N SER A 56 5.72 9.24 8.72
CA SER A 56 6.29 10.07 9.79
C SER A 56 7.17 11.17 9.21
N LYS A 57 7.03 12.41 9.71
CA LYS A 57 7.92 13.53 9.35
C LYS A 57 9.36 13.34 9.81
N TYR A 58 9.58 12.51 10.84
CA TYR A 58 10.90 12.30 11.43
C TYR A 58 11.54 10.99 10.97
N ASP A 59 10.74 9.94 10.85
CA ASP A 59 11.23 8.57 10.62
C ASP A 59 11.03 8.10 9.16
N GLY A 60 10.34 8.89 8.34
CA GLY A 60 9.96 8.49 6.99
C GLY A 60 8.78 7.50 6.99
N ILE A 61 8.87 6.44 6.19
CA ILE A 61 7.82 5.40 6.13
C ILE A 61 8.17 4.30 7.13
N VAL A 62 7.33 4.13 8.15
CA VAL A 62 7.52 3.15 9.23
C VAL A 62 6.22 2.43 9.57
N VAL A 63 6.30 1.34 10.32
CA VAL A 63 5.13 0.65 10.86
C VAL A 63 4.82 1.24 12.23
N ARG A 64 3.58 1.66 12.48
CA ARG A 64 3.13 2.08 13.82
C ARG A 64 1.71 1.59 14.13
N PRO A 65 1.41 1.26 15.38
CA PRO A 65 0.05 0.97 15.83
C PRO A 65 -0.77 2.26 16.02
N TYR A 66 -2.00 2.25 15.51
CA TYR A 66 -3.02 3.21 15.91
C TYR A 66 -3.87 2.61 17.02
N ASN A 67 -3.83 3.21 18.20
CA ASN A 67 -4.61 2.79 19.35
C ASN A 67 -6.05 3.33 19.24
N GLN A 68 -6.99 2.46 18.88
CA GLN A 68 -8.39 2.87 18.73
C GLN A 68 -9.06 3.25 20.05
N TYR A 69 -8.61 2.70 21.17
CA TYR A 69 -9.17 3.00 22.49
C TYR A 69 -8.72 4.39 22.97
N HIS A 70 -7.42 4.68 22.89
CA HIS A 70 -6.85 5.97 23.31
C HIS A 70 -6.89 7.05 22.22
N LYS A 71 -7.24 6.68 20.98
CA LYS A 71 -7.28 7.57 19.81
C LYS A 71 -5.93 8.26 19.55
N CYS A 72 -4.83 7.55 19.72
CA CYS A 72 -3.47 8.05 19.49
C CYS A 72 -2.64 7.07 18.66
N TRP A 73 -1.51 7.56 18.15
CA TRP A 73 -0.48 6.70 17.60
C TRP A 73 0.46 6.29 18.71
N ASP A 74 0.67 4.99 18.83
CA ASP A 74 1.61 4.43 19.78
C ASP A 74 3.00 4.30 19.13
N ASP A 75 4.00 4.03 19.96
CA ASP A 75 5.31 3.65 19.46
C ASP A 75 5.34 2.20 18.91
N GLU A 76 6.52 1.73 18.50
CA GLU A 76 6.64 0.41 17.86
C GLU A 76 6.32 -0.75 18.83
N ASP A 77 6.42 -0.51 20.14
CA ASP A 77 6.19 -1.51 21.19
C ASP A 77 4.70 -1.64 21.56
N GLY A 78 3.85 -0.68 21.17
CA GLY A 78 2.39 -0.84 21.10
C GLY A 78 1.60 -0.56 22.40
N ASP A 79 2.19 0.17 23.35
CA ASP A 79 1.51 0.62 24.59
C ASP A 79 2.03 1.99 25.10
N ASP A 80 2.94 2.64 24.37
CA ASP A 80 3.45 3.96 24.73
C ASP A 80 2.97 5.02 23.74
N HIS A 81 2.43 6.13 24.27
CA HIS A 81 1.96 7.26 23.45
C HIS A 81 3.12 7.89 22.67
N TYR A 82 3.09 7.79 21.34
CA TYR A 82 4.05 8.46 20.47
C TYR A 82 3.55 9.87 20.06
N CYS A 83 2.31 9.95 19.58
CA CYS A 83 1.72 11.22 19.17
C CYS A 83 0.19 11.20 19.09
N GLU A 84 -0.37 12.41 19.10
CA GLU A 84 -1.78 12.63 18.81
C GLU A 84 -2.11 12.25 17.35
N PRO A 85 -3.36 11.88 17.03
CA PRO A 85 -3.72 11.30 15.74
C PRO A 85 -3.47 12.25 14.56
N THR A 86 -3.57 13.56 14.81
CA THR A 86 -3.50 14.63 13.79
C THR A 86 -2.61 15.81 14.22
N ASP A 87 -1.61 15.60 15.09
CA ASP A 87 -0.64 16.67 15.44
C ASP A 87 0.34 17.01 14.31
N GLY A 88 0.30 16.22 13.24
CA GLY A 88 1.13 16.37 12.06
C GLY A 88 2.49 15.70 12.16
N LYS A 89 2.80 14.90 13.20
CA LYS A 89 3.97 14.01 13.18
C LYS A 89 3.77 12.87 12.18
N ILE A 90 2.57 12.30 12.14
CA ILE A 90 2.11 11.37 11.12
C ILE A 90 1.15 12.11 10.19
N THR A 91 1.34 11.96 8.88
CA THR A 91 0.55 12.67 7.86
C THR A 91 -0.38 11.76 7.07
N HIS A 92 0.07 10.54 6.78
CA HIS A 92 -0.68 9.58 6.00
C HIS A 92 -0.49 8.18 6.57
N TRP A 93 -1.46 7.31 6.34
CA TRP A 93 -1.39 5.91 6.72
C TRP A 93 -1.99 5.01 5.64
N MET A 94 -1.66 3.72 5.69
CA MET A 94 -2.34 2.67 4.94
C MET A 94 -2.31 1.35 5.73
N PRO A 95 -3.24 0.41 5.45
CA PRO A 95 -3.15 -0.94 6.00
C PRO A 95 -1.82 -1.61 5.64
N LEU A 96 -1.35 -2.53 6.49
CA LEU A 96 -0.22 -3.38 6.12
C LEU A 96 -0.58 -4.22 4.87
N PRO A 97 0.34 -4.35 3.90
CA PRO A 97 0.10 -5.22 2.75
C PRO A 97 -0.03 -6.68 3.20
N GLU A 98 -0.81 -7.45 2.47
CA GLU A 98 -0.88 -8.89 2.71
C GLU A 98 0.50 -9.52 2.46
N PRO A 99 0.91 -10.50 3.30
CA PRO A 99 2.13 -11.26 3.03
C PRO A 99 2.06 -11.90 1.64
N PRO A 100 3.18 -12.03 0.92
CA PRO A 100 3.19 -12.69 -0.38
C PRO A 100 2.74 -14.14 -0.25
N GLU A 101 1.93 -14.62 -1.19
CA GLU A 101 1.49 -16.01 -1.23
C GLU A 101 2.69 -16.96 -1.41
N ASN A 102 2.88 -17.88 -0.47
CA ASN A 102 3.92 -18.89 -0.56
C ASN A 102 3.45 -20.04 -1.46
N ASN A 103 3.86 -20.04 -2.74
CA ASN A 103 3.48 -21.04 -3.77
C ASN A 103 3.89 -22.50 -3.47
N ASN A 104 4.37 -22.82 -2.26
CA ASN A 104 4.98 -24.10 -1.92
C ASN A 104 4.12 -25.08 -1.11
N ASN A 105 2.88 -24.75 -0.73
CA ASN A 105 2.03 -25.68 0.03
C ASN A 105 0.76 -26.08 -0.73
N LYS A 106 0.93 -26.88 -1.80
CA LYS A 106 -0.08 -27.91 -2.10
C LYS A 106 0.00 -28.92 -0.96
N SER A 107 -0.76 -28.72 0.11
CA SER A 107 -0.90 -29.73 1.15
C SER A 107 -1.30 -31.07 0.50
N PRO A 108 -0.58 -32.17 0.72
CA PRO A 108 -1.03 -33.47 0.22
C PRO A 108 -2.37 -33.77 0.88
N LYS A 109 -3.40 -34.02 0.06
CA LYS A 109 -4.67 -34.58 0.53
C LYS A 109 -4.36 -35.93 1.16
N THR A 110 -4.50 -36.03 2.47
CA THR A 110 -4.54 -37.31 3.19
C THR A 110 -5.84 -38.01 2.80
N THR A 111 -5.71 -39.12 2.07
CA THR A 111 -6.75 -40.13 1.85
C THR A 111 -6.76 -41.11 3.02
#